data_AF-A0A1G4E6W5-F1
#
_entry.id   AF-A0A1G4E6W5-F1
#
_cell.length_a   1.000
_cell.length_b   1.000
_cell.length_c   1.000
_cell.angle_alpha   90.00
_cell.angle_beta   90.00
_cell.angle_gamma   90.00
#
_symmetry.space_group_name_H-M   'P 1'
#
loop_
_entity.id
_entity.type
_entity.pdbx_description
1 polymer ?
#
loop_
_entity_poly.entity_id
_entity_poly.type
_entity_poly.pdbx_seq_one_letter_code
_entity_poly.pdbx_strand_id
1 'polypeptide(L)'
;MTCKKNPTEKSYIFFEDIENYITKGNLAESTVEPSNVEDECNSFMTSYKSHFKVEKNAKIICKAFIKLYDSLTELKDNSNRDTKYDRSSEFLNYWLNFKLKESLKNGDDSFCTIYNAIESEFTGSEKHIFLDFIYDINKDEFYKMNILYRLYKKYTDLEFILENTIRNDKKLLLSHSTACCTDYLEAKYMCSGGNDDDNNSQFCTQLQKFETKYKGLYHTVDSKGPDYTNNFKRLTQCNNNTVSTAVIGTTVGLVPLLVGLYKFTPLRQLINSNKVKLAQEYRNNDDEMRNIMIMDQGSEQISSHQGTYNIKYHSV
;
A
#
# COMPACT_ATOMS: atom_id res chain seq x y z
N MET A 1 10.15 -17.29 -20.09
CA MET A 1 11.38 -16.50 -20.29
C MET A 1 12.43 -16.88 -19.24
N THR A 2 13.71 -16.49 -19.40
CA THR A 2 14.69 -16.64 -18.31
C THR A 2 14.52 -15.47 -17.35
N CYS A 3 14.13 -15.76 -16.12
CA CYS A 3 14.01 -14.76 -15.05
C CYS A 3 15.32 -13.98 -14.93
N LYS A 4 15.23 -12.65 -15.06
CA LYS A 4 16.40 -11.78 -15.02
C LYS A 4 16.83 -11.58 -13.58
N LYS A 5 18.15 -11.43 -13.37
CA LYS A 5 18.71 -10.89 -12.11
C LYS A 5 18.82 -9.38 -12.24
N ASN A 6 18.83 -8.68 -11.09
CA ASN A 6 18.73 -7.21 -11.01
C ASN A 6 19.39 -6.45 -12.17
N PRO A 7 18.72 -5.43 -12.74
CA PRO A 7 19.38 -4.49 -13.62
C PRO A 7 20.53 -3.78 -12.89
N THR A 8 21.53 -3.35 -13.64
CA THR A 8 22.70 -2.62 -13.15
C THR A 8 22.34 -1.30 -12.49
N GLU A 9 21.22 -0.70 -12.90
CA GLU A 9 20.65 0.50 -12.30
C GLU A 9 19.48 0.09 -11.38
N LYS A 10 19.71 0.25 -10.08
CA LYS A 10 18.68 0.06 -9.06
C LYS A 10 17.70 1.21 -9.20
N SER A 11 16.40 0.94 -9.29
CA SER A 11 15.40 2.00 -9.43
C SER A 11 14.49 2.06 -8.22
N TYR A 12 14.60 3.16 -7.47
CA TYR A 12 13.64 3.54 -6.44
C TYR A 12 12.55 4.49 -6.99
N ILE A 13 12.37 4.54 -8.32
CA ILE A 13 11.55 5.56 -8.99
C ILE A 13 10.07 5.51 -8.57
N PHE A 14 9.54 4.32 -8.28
CA PHE A 14 8.14 4.18 -7.84
C PHE A 14 7.87 4.82 -6.48
N PHE A 15 8.91 5.12 -5.68
CA PHE A 15 8.73 5.82 -4.42
C PHE A 15 8.25 7.28 -4.59
N GLU A 16 8.36 7.84 -5.79
CA GLU A 16 7.85 9.17 -6.10
C GLU A 16 6.33 9.28 -6.06
N ASP A 17 5.61 8.16 -6.26
CA ASP A 17 4.15 8.08 -6.20
C ASP A 17 3.68 6.90 -5.32
N ILE A 18 4.45 6.61 -4.27
CA ILE A 18 4.28 5.41 -3.44
C ILE A 18 2.89 5.28 -2.79
N GLU A 19 2.23 6.38 -2.46
CA GLU A 19 0.94 6.35 -1.76
C GLU A 19 -0.19 5.88 -2.67
N ASN A 20 -0.18 6.35 -3.93
CA ASN A 20 -1.07 5.86 -4.97
C ASN A 20 -0.87 4.37 -5.17
N TYR A 21 0.39 3.92 -5.25
CA TYR A 21 0.73 2.50 -5.40
C TYR A 21 0.35 1.66 -4.18
N ILE A 22 0.54 2.14 -2.94
CA ILE A 22 0.04 1.50 -1.72
C ILE A 22 -1.48 1.34 -1.80
N THR A 23 -2.19 2.37 -2.26
CA THR A 23 -3.65 2.34 -2.40
C THR A 23 -4.10 1.30 -3.44
N LYS A 24 -3.49 1.29 -4.63
CA LYS A 24 -3.75 0.29 -5.67
C LYS A 24 -3.45 -1.14 -5.18
N GLY A 25 -2.31 -1.34 -4.50
CA GLY A 25 -1.92 -2.62 -3.92
C GLY A 25 -2.93 -3.13 -2.87
N ASN A 26 -3.37 -2.27 -1.96
CA ASN A 26 -4.37 -2.62 -0.95
C ASN A 26 -5.73 -2.99 -1.60
N LEU A 27 -6.13 -2.26 -2.65
CA LEU A 27 -7.37 -2.54 -3.38
C LEU A 27 -7.30 -3.89 -4.11
N ALA A 28 -6.16 -4.19 -4.73
CA ALA A 28 -5.94 -5.45 -5.42
C ALA A 28 -5.98 -6.67 -4.47
N GLU A 29 -5.57 -6.48 -3.22
CA GLU A 29 -5.66 -7.51 -2.17
C GLU A 29 -7.08 -7.66 -1.56
N SER A 30 -8.02 -6.78 -1.91
CA SER A 30 -9.39 -6.83 -1.40
C SER A 30 -10.22 -7.93 -2.09
N THR A 31 -11.23 -8.41 -1.36
CA THR A 31 -12.03 -9.60 -1.71
C THR A 31 -13.11 -9.38 -2.77
N VAL A 32 -13.21 -8.19 -3.38
CA VAL A 32 -14.23 -7.94 -4.42
C VAL A 32 -13.76 -8.61 -5.71
N GLU A 33 -14.46 -9.65 -6.16
CA GLU A 33 -14.03 -10.52 -7.26
C GLU A 33 -14.53 -10.02 -8.63
N PRO A 34 -13.64 -9.85 -9.62
CA PRO A 34 -14.00 -9.96 -11.03
C PRO A 34 -14.03 -11.45 -11.43
N SER A 35 -15.06 -11.84 -12.20
CA SER A 35 -15.39 -13.24 -12.52
C SER A 35 -14.50 -13.91 -13.58
N ASN A 36 -13.68 -13.15 -14.30
CA ASN A 36 -12.91 -13.63 -15.46
C ASN A 36 -11.42 -13.91 -15.18
N VAL A 37 -11.04 -14.04 -13.90
CA VAL A 37 -9.65 -14.31 -13.45
C VAL A 37 -9.60 -15.62 -12.63
N GLU A 38 -10.74 -16.31 -12.52
CA GLU A 38 -10.91 -17.47 -11.66
C GLU A 38 -10.11 -18.67 -12.19
N ASP A 39 -10.19 -18.93 -13.49
CA ASP A 39 -9.76 -20.19 -14.10
C ASP A 39 -8.24 -20.28 -14.29
N GLU A 40 -7.58 -19.23 -14.75
CA GLU A 40 -6.11 -19.18 -14.88
C GLU A 40 -5.43 -19.31 -13.50
N CYS A 41 -5.96 -18.60 -12.49
CA CYS A 41 -5.42 -18.72 -11.14
C CYS A 41 -5.76 -20.05 -10.45
N ASN A 42 -6.81 -20.75 -10.89
CA ASN A 42 -7.09 -22.12 -10.44
C ASN A 42 -6.07 -23.11 -11.02
N SER A 43 -5.73 -22.97 -12.31
CA SER A 43 -4.68 -23.75 -12.98
C SER A 43 -3.33 -23.55 -12.27
N PHE A 44 -2.91 -22.29 -12.10
CA PHE A 44 -1.70 -21.93 -11.37
C PHE A 44 -1.65 -22.56 -9.96
N MET A 45 -2.73 -22.40 -9.19
CA MET A 45 -2.81 -22.95 -7.84
C MET A 45 -2.64 -24.47 -7.86
N THR A 46 -3.31 -25.17 -8.76
CA THR A 46 -3.25 -26.64 -8.84
C THR A 46 -1.81 -27.11 -9.08
N SER A 47 -1.09 -26.43 -9.97
CA SER A 47 0.27 -26.79 -10.37
C SER A 47 1.34 -26.40 -9.34
N TYR A 48 1.20 -25.23 -8.68
CA TYR A 48 2.29 -24.61 -7.92
C TYR A 48 2.02 -24.41 -6.42
N LYS A 49 0.84 -24.76 -5.89
CA LYS A 49 0.50 -24.59 -4.47
C LYS A 49 1.50 -25.22 -3.50
N SER A 50 2.17 -26.30 -3.89
CA SER A 50 3.14 -27.02 -3.06
C SER A 50 4.36 -26.17 -2.69
N HIS A 51 4.68 -25.13 -3.48
CA HIS A 51 5.76 -24.19 -3.21
C HIS A 51 5.42 -23.15 -2.13
N PHE A 52 4.14 -22.98 -1.79
CA PHE A 52 3.68 -21.99 -0.83
C PHE A 52 3.60 -22.58 0.58
N LYS A 53 3.95 -21.78 1.60
CA LYS A 53 3.78 -22.12 3.02
C LYS A 53 2.31 -22.44 3.36
N VAL A 54 1.39 -21.73 2.69
CA VAL A 54 -0.06 -21.95 2.75
C VAL A 54 -0.55 -22.10 1.32
N GLU A 55 -1.04 -23.28 0.94
CA GLU A 55 -1.42 -23.61 -0.45
C GLU A 55 -2.38 -22.60 -1.07
N LYS A 56 -3.37 -22.12 -0.31
CA LYS A 56 -4.36 -21.13 -0.77
C LYS A 56 -3.72 -19.79 -1.18
N ASN A 57 -2.53 -19.47 -0.66
CA ASN A 57 -1.84 -18.22 -1.01
C ASN A 57 -1.47 -18.17 -2.49
N ALA A 58 -1.25 -19.31 -3.15
CA ALA A 58 -0.98 -19.34 -4.59
C ALA A 58 -2.10 -18.64 -5.38
N LYS A 59 -3.35 -19.07 -5.17
CA LYS A 59 -4.53 -18.47 -5.83
C LYS A 59 -4.75 -17.02 -5.41
N ILE A 60 -4.59 -16.71 -4.12
CA ILE A 60 -4.79 -15.34 -3.60
C ILE A 60 -3.81 -14.37 -4.24
N ILE A 61 -2.53 -14.73 -4.31
CA ILE A 61 -1.48 -13.89 -4.87
C ILE A 61 -1.65 -13.73 -6.38
N CYS A 62 -1.97 -14.82 -7.10
CA CYS A 62 -2.26 -14.76 -8.54
C CYS A 62 -3.42 -13.78 -8.83
N LYS A 63 -4.55 -13.90 -8.12
CA LYS A 63 -5.70 -13.01 -8.30
C LYS A 63 -5.34 -11.55 -8.00
N ALA A 64 -4.64 -11.31 -6.89
CA ALA A 64 -4.24 -9.96 -6.50
C ALA A 64 -3.23 -9.35 -7.49
N PHE A 65 -2.31 -10.15 -8.02
CA PHE A 65 -1.35 -9.71 -9.03
C PHE A 65 -2.06 -9.20 -10.29
N ILE A 66 -3.05 -9.93 -10.79
CA ILE A 66 -3.79 -9.55 -12.01
C ILE A 66 -4.63 -8.30 -11.78
N LYS A 67 -5.33 -8.23 -10.65
CA LYS A 67 -6.06 -7.01 -10.27
C LYS A 67 -5.14 -5.80 -10.19
N LEU A 68 -3.94 -5.99 -9.64
CA LEU A 68 -2.95 -4.93 -9.53
C LEU A 68 -2.47 -4.50 -10.92
N TYR A 69 -2.05 -5.44 -11.75
CA TYR A 69 -1.66 -5.20 -13.14
C TYR A 69 -2.76 -4.44 -13.91
N ASP A 70 -4.01 -4.88 -13.79
CA ASP A 70 -5.14 -4.24 -14.48
C ASP A 70 -5.39 -2.80 -14.03
N SER A 71 -5.06 -2.46 -12.77
CA SER A 71 -5.16 -1.11 -12.20
C SER A 71 -3.98 -0.19 -12.55
N LEU A 72 -2.88 -0.75 -13.06
CA LEU A 72 -1.71 -0.04 -13.53
C LEU A 72 -1.85 0.18 -15.04
N THR A 73 -2.77 1.08 -15.41
CA THR A 73 -3.13 1.37 -16.82
C THR A 73 -1.93 1.80 -17.65
N GLU A 74 -0.89 2.35 -17.01
CA GLU A 74 0.36 2.75 -17.66
C GLU A 74 1.10 1.56 -18.28
N LEU A 75 0.87 0.33 -17.79
CA LEU A 75 1.44 -0.90 -18.35
C LEU A 75 0.73 -1.37 -19.63
N LYS A 76 -0.42 -0.78 -19.98
CA LYS A 76 -1.22 -1.17 -21.16
C LYS A 76 -0.80 -0.40 -22.42
N ASP A 77 -0.22 0.79 -22.25
CA ASP A 77 0.26 1.62 -23.36
C ASP A 77 1.75 1.38 -23.62
N ASN A 78 2.07 0.36 -24.41
CA ASN A 78 3.45 0.02 -24.81
C ASN A 78 4.06 1.00 -25.85
N SER A 79 3.34 2.06 -26.22
CA SER A 79 3.71 2.95 -27.33
C SER A 79 4.86 3.90 -26.99
N ASN A 80 5.15 4.15 -25.70
CA ASN A 80 6.37 4.80 -25.23
C ASN A 80 6.65 4.41 -23.77
N ARG A 81 7.82 3.79 -23.51
CA ARG A 81 8.33 3.60 -22.15
C ARG A 81 8.67 4.97 -21.55
N ASP A 82 7.68 5.57 -20.90
CA ASP A 82 7.83 6.85 -20.20
C ASP A 82 8.09 6.62 -18.70
N THR A 83 8.35 7.71 -17.98
CA THR A 83 8.58 7.64 -16.53
C THR A 83 7.41 7.04 -15.74
N LYS A 84 6.18 7.06 -16.26
CA LYS A 84 5.02 6.48 -15.57
C LYS A 84 4.97 4.97 -15.76
N TYR A 85 5.27 4.49 -16.98
CA TYR A 85 5.48 3.07 -17.25
C TYR A 85 6.54 2.51 -16.28
N ASP A 86 7.71 3.15 -16.21
CA ASP A 86 8.82 2.69 -15.36
C ASP A 86 8.44 2.62 -13.87
N ARG A 87 7.72 3.63 -13.35
CA ARG A 87 7.22 3.59 -11.96
C ARG A 87 6.24 2.45 -11.72
N SER A 88 5.31 2.23 -12.65
CA SER A 88 4.30 1.17 -12.52
C SER A 88 4.92 -0.21 -12.64
N SER A 89 5.89 -0.41 -13.54
CA SER A 89 6.60 -1.68 -13.71
C SER A 89 7.47 -2.01 -12.50
N GLU A 90 8.21 -1.03 -11.99
CA GLU A 90 9.07 -1.20 -10.81
C GLU A 90 8.25 -1.47 -9.56
N PHE A 91 7.11 -0.79 -9.38
CA PHE A 91 6.21 -1.08 -8.27
C PHE A 91 5.64 -2.49 -8.35
N LEU A 92 5.17 -2.92 -9.52
CA LEU A 92 4.61 -4.26 -9.69
C LEU A 92 5.67 -5.34 -9.43
N ASN A 93 6.90 -5.11 -9.89
CA ASN A 93 8.05 -5.97 -9.61
C ASN A 93 8.33 -6.07 -8.10
N TYR A 94 8.41 -4.94 -7.41
CA TYR A 94 8.57 -4.89 -5.95
C TYR A 94 7.43 -5.61 -5.23
N TRP A 95 6.18 -5.35 -5.61
CA TRP A 95 5.01 -5.95 -4.96
C TRP A 95 5.01 -7.47 -5.09
N LEU A 96 5.32 -8.01 -6.28
CA LEU A 96 5.36 -9.46 -6.49
C LEU A 96 6.51 -10.09 -5.69
N ASN A 97 7.70 -9.48 -5.68
CA ASN A 97 8.82 -9.89 -4.82
C ASN A 97 8.40 -9.95 -3.36
N PHE A 98 7.71 -8.91 -2.87
CA PHE A 98 7.20 -8.85 -1.51
C PHE A 98 6.27 -10.03 -1.18
N LYS A 99 5.26 -10.27 -2.02
CA LYS A 99 4.28 -11.35 -1.77
C LYS A 99 4.88 -12.74 -1.84
N LEU A 100 5.75 -12.99 -2.81
CA LEU A 100 6.36 -14.30 -3.00
C LEU A 100 7.38 -14.62 -1.89
N LYS A 101 8.27 -13.68 -1.54
CA LYS A 101 9.27 -13.91 -0.48
C LYS A 101 8.63 -14.17 0.89
N GLU A 102 7.50 -13.53 1.19
CA GLU A 102 6.75 -13.82 2.43
C GLU A 102 6.06 -15.20 2.40
N SER A 103 5.64 -15.66 1.22
CA SER A 103 4.70 -16.79 1.09
C SER A 103 5.32 -18.11 0.67
N LEU A 104 6.51 -18.13 0.07
CA LEU A 104 7.16 -19.35 -0.46
C LEU A 104 7.96 -20.12 0.59
N LYS A 105 7.97 -21.46 0.51
CA LYS A 105 8.68 -22.36 1.45
C LYS A 105 10.21 -22.21 1.39
N ASN A 106 10.77 -22.04 0.19
CA ASN A 106 12.21 -22.09 -0.08
C ASN A 106 12.80 -20.75 -0.52
N GLY A 107 12.26 -19.62 -0.02
CA GLY A 107 12.84 -18.29 -0.22
C GLY A 107 13.15 -17.92 -1.67
N ASP A 108 14.26 -17.19 -1.85
CA ASP A 108 14.71 -16.57 -3.12
C ASP A 108 14.87 -17.60 -4.26
N ASP A 109 15.32 -18.82 -3.99
CA ASP A 109 15.58 -19.87 -4.99
C ASP A 109 14.32 -20.31 -5.77
N SER A 110 13.13 -19.96 -5.26
CA SER A 110 11.85 -20.31 -5.87
C SER A 110 11.15 -19.15 -6.58
N PHE A 111 11.64 -17.91 -6.47
CA PHE A 111 10.96 -16.74 -7.04
C PHE A 111 10.78 -16.88 -8.56
N CYS A 112 11.88 -17.10 -9.28
CA CYS A 112 11.87 -17.17 -10.74
C CYS A 112 10.98 -18.27 -11.30
N THR A 113 10.98 -19.45 -10.66
CA THR A 113 10.11 -20.57 -11.05
C THR A 113 8.64 -20.19 -10.92
N ILE A 114 8.27 -19.53 -9.82
CA ILE A 114 6.89 -19.17 -9.54
C ILE A 114 6.42 -17.99 -10.38
N TYR A 115 7.28 -16.99 -10.60
CA TYR A 115 6.96 -15.89 -11.51
C TYR A 115 6.76 -16.40 -12.96
N ASN A 116 7.68 -17.21 -13.48
CA ASN A 116 7.55 -17.79 -14.82
C ASN A 116 6.26 -18.60 -14.98
N ALA A 117 5.85 -19.30 -13.91
CA ALA A 117 4.58 -20.01 -13.86
C ALA A 117 3.39 -19.06 -13.97
N ILE A 118 3.35 -18.00 -13.15
CA ILE A 118 2.30 -16.98 -13.22
C ILE A 118 2.24 -16.39 -14.63
N GLU A 119 3.37 -15.95 -15.20
CA GLU A 119 3.43 -15.40 -16.56
C GLU A 119 2.87 -16.36 -17.61
N SER A 120 3.20 -17.65 -17.52
CA SER A 120 2.77 -18.66 -18.50
C SER A 120 1.26 -18.84 -18.58
N GLU A 121 0.54 -18.66 -17.47
CA GLU A 121 -0.93 -18.78 -17.44
C GLU A 121 -1.62 -17.63 -18.19
N PHE A 122 -0.91 -16.51 -18.43
CA PHE A 122 -1.45 -15.31 -19.10
C PHE A 122 -0.83 -15.02 -20.46
N THR A 123 0.16 -15.80 -20.90
CA THR A 123 0.86 -15.55 -22.18
C THR A 123 0.01 -15.98 -23.39
N GLY A 124 -1.00 -16.83 -23.21
CA GLY A 124 -1.89 -17.33 -24.27
C GLY A 124 -3.37 -16.94 -24.14
N SER A 125 -3.74 -16.14 -23.13
CA SER A 125 -5.11 -15.64 -22.96
C SER A 125 -5.32 -14.36 -23.77
N GLU A 126 -6.59 -13.95 -23.97
CA GLU A 126 -6.93 -12.67 -24.61
C GLU A 126 -6.26 -11.46 -23.89
N LYS A 127 -5.90 -11.64 -22.62
CA LYS A 127 -5.12 -10.69 -21.82
C LYS A 127 -3.63 -11.02 -21.93
N HIS A 128 -3.01 -10.64 -23.04
CA HIS A 128 -1.55 -10.74 -23.15
C HIS A 128 -0.89 -9.79 -22.12
N ILE A 129 -0.44 -10.34 -21.01
CA ILE A 129 0.34 -9.62 -20.00
C ILE A 129 1.82 -9.68 -20.42
N PHE A 130 2.44 -8.53 -20.64
CA PHE A 130 3.87 -8.44 -20.96
C PHE A 130 4.65 -8.03 -19.71
N LEU A 131 5.50 -8.92 -19.19
CA LEU A 131 6.15 -8.78 -17.88
C LEU A 131 7.69 -8.82 -17.97
N ASP A 132 8.28 -8.39 -19.08
CA ASP A 132 9.74 -8.47 -19.31
C ASP A 132 10.61 -7.67 -18.31
N PHE A 133 9.95 -6.87 -17.46
CA PHE A 133 10.49 -6.05 -16.38
C PHE A 133 10.51 -6.73 -15.00
N ILE A 134 9.91 -7.91 -14.82
CA ILE A 134 9.94 -8.62 -13.53
C ILE A 134 11.29 -9.33 -13.34
N TYR A 135 11.88 -9.16 -12.16
CA TYR A 135 13.15 -9.77 -11.79
C TYR A 135 13.22 -10.06 -10.28
N ASP A 136 14.09 -10.99 -9.88
CA ASP A 136 14.34 -11.25 -8.46
C ASP A 136 15.19 -10.13 -7.85
N ILE A 137 14.57 -9.34 -6.96
CA ILE A 137 15.24 -8.24 -6.26
C ILE A 137 16.19 -8.84 -5.24
N ASN A 138 17.48 -8.46 -5.30
CA ASN A 138 18.45 -8.99 -4.34
C ASN A 138 18.03 -8.64 -2.90
N LYS A 139 18.40 -9.52 -1.98
CA LYS A 139 17.97 -9.48 -0.59
C LYS A 139 18.24 -8.13 0.10
N ASP A 140 19.40 -7.52 -0.13
CA ASP A 140 19.79 -6.28 0.56
C ASP A 140 18.98 -5.07 0.05
N GLU A 141 18.82 -4.95 -1.26
CA GLU A 141 17.99 -3.89 -1.86
C GLU A 141 16.50 -4.09 -1.53
N PHE A 142 16.02 -5.33 -1.58
CA PHE A 142 14.66 -5.67 -1.15
C PHE A 142 14.41 -5.28 0.31
N TYR A 143 15.39 -5.51 1.19
CA TYR A 143 15.30 -5.13 2.60
C TYR A 143 15.17 -3.60 2.78
N LYS A 144 16.01 -2.84 2.08
CA LYS A 144 15.95 -1.37 2.05
C LYS A 144 14.60 -0.86 1.52
N MET A 145 14.12 -1.40 0.39
CA MET A 145 12.82 -1.03 -0.17
C MET A 145 11.68 -1.33 0.81
N ASN A 146 11.72 -2.47 1.51
CA ASN A 146 10.71 -2.82 2.51
C ASN A 146 10.68 -1.84 3.68
N ILE A 147 11.83 -1.34 4.14
CA ILE A 147 11.87 -0.32 5.19
C ILE A 147 11.15 0.95 4.73
N LEU A 148 11.47 1.47 3.54
CA LEU A 148 10.79 2.64 2.98
C LEU A 148 9.29 2.40 2.81
N TYR A 149 8.89 1.25 2.27
CA TYR A 149 7.48 0.90 2.09
C TYR A 149 6.73 0.89 3.42
N ARG A 150 7.32 0.29 4.47
CA ARG A 150 6.73 0.29 5.82
C ARG A 150 6.63 1.69 6.42
N LEU A 151 7.59 2.57 6.15
CA LEU A 151 7.56 3.97 6.56
C LEU A 151 6.41 4.72 5.89
N TYR A 152 6.30 4.64 4.56
CA TYR A 152 5.20 5.27 3.82
C TYR A 152 3.82 4.72 4.19
N LYS A 153 3.69 3.41 4.43
CA LYS A 153 2.44 2.84 4.92
C LYS A 153 1.99 3.48 6.24
N LYS A 154 2.90 3.64 7.21
CA LYS A 154 2.59 4.32 8.48
C LYS A 154 2.29 5.80 8.27
N TYR A 155 2.99 6.47 7.37
CA TYR A 155 2.68 7.84 6.98
C TYR A 155 1.23 7.95 6.47
N THR A 156 0.81 7.11 5.52
CA THR A 156 -0.56 7.16 4.97
C THR A 156 -1.62 6.89 6.03
N ASP A 157 -1.33 6.05 7.04
CA ASP A 157 -2.23 5.82 8.17
C ASP A 157 -2.32 7.07 9.07
N LEU A 158 -1.19 7.73 9.34
CA LEU A 158 -1.14 8.96 10.13
C LEU A 158 -1.87 10.12 9.43
N GLU A 159 -1.61 10.33 8.15
CA GLU A 159 -2.27 11.33 7.32
C GLU A 159 -3.78 11.12 7.31
N PHE A 160 -4.23 9.88 7.05
CA PHE A 160 -5.65 9.53 7.09
C PHE A 160 -6.30 9.85 8.45
N ILE A 161 -5.63 9.52 9.57
CA ILE A 161 -6.14 9.84 10.92
C ILE A 161 -6.25 11.36 11.13
N LEU A 162 -5.28 12.12 10.64
CA LEU A 162 -5.26 13.58 10.78
C LEU A 162 -6.35 14.26 9.93
N GLU A 163 -6.63 13.75 8.74
CA GLU A 163 -7.69 14.27 7.87
C GLU A 163 -9.10 13.92 8.37
N ASN A 164 -9.27 12.73 8.96
CA ASN A 164 -10.58 12.23 9.38
C ASN A 164 -10.93 12.60 10.83
N THR A 165 -11.50 13.80 11.02
CA THR A 165 -11.91 14.35 12.33
C THR A 165 -12.96 13.53 13.08
N ILE A 166 -13.71 12.67 12.39
CA ILE A 166 -14.78 11.83 12.97
C ILE A 166 -14.21 10.74 13.87
N ARG A 167 -13.00 10.25 13.56
CA ARG A 167 -12.29 9.25 14.37
C ARG A 167 -11.24 9.97 15.20
N ASN A 168 -11.65 10.45 16.35
CA ASN A 168 -10.76 11.07 17.35
C ASN A 168 -9.86 10.01 18.02
N ASP A 169 -9.16 9.20 17.22
CA ASP A 169 -8.44 8.01 17.66
C ASP A 169 -6.97 8.37 17.97
N LYS A 170 -6.82 9.26 18.95
CA LYS A 170 -5.53 9.80 19.42
C LYS A 170 -4.55 8.68 19.80
N LYS A 171 -5.08 7.55 20.31
CA LYS A 171 -4.29 6.36 20.63
C LYS A 171 -3.68 5.72 19.38
N LEU A 172 -4.41 5.69 18.27
CA LEU A 172 -3.87 5.24 16.99
C LEU A 172 -2.78 6.19 16.47
N LEU A 173 -2.98 7.51 16.59
CA LEU A 173 -1.96 8.50 16.21
C LEU A 173 -0.62 8.25 16.93
N LEU A 174 -0.66 8.02 18.24
CA LEU A 174 0.54 7.74 19.04
C LEU A 174 1.15 6.38 18.67
N SER A 175 0.31 5.37 18.48
CA SER A 175 0.73 4.03 18.08
C SER A 175 1.46 4.03 16.74
N HIS A 176 0.87 4.63 15.71
CA HIS A 176 1.44 4.68 14.36
C HIS A 176 2.71 5.53 14.31
N SER A 177 2.75 6.69 14.97
CA SER A 177 3.94 7.56 15.00
C SER A 177 5.07 6.93 15.81
N THR A 178 4.76 6.17 16.88
CA THR A 178 5.75 5.40 17.62
C THR A 178 6.30 4.23 16.80
N ALA A 179 5.43 3.48 16.12
CA ALA A 179 5.85 2.38 15.24
C ALA A 179 6.71 2.88 14.06
N CYS A 180 6.54 4.15 13.64
CA CYS A 180 7.39 4.77 12.63
C CYS A 180 8.84 4.92 13.06
N CYS A 181 9.09 5.17 14.36
CA CYS A 181 10.44 5.41 14.86
C CYS A 181 11.38 4.22 14.66
N THR A 182 10.93 2.98 14.87
CA THR A 182 11.81 1.80 14.72
C THR A 182 12.37 1.69 13.30
N ASP A 183 11.49 1.72 12.29
CA ASP A 183 11.90 1.64 10.88
C ASP A 183 12.72 2.87 10.47
N TYR A 184 12.41 4.05 11.00
CA TYR A 184 13.11 5.29 10.67
C TYR A 184 14.54 5.30 11.23
N LEU A 185 14.73 4.87 12.47
CA LEU A 185 16.06 4.77 13.09
C LEU A 185 16.93 3.75 12.36
N GLU A 186 16.35 2.62 11.97
CA GLU A 186 17.03 1.61 11.17
C GLU A 186 17.45 2.16 9.80
N ALA A 187 16.54 2.81 9.08
CA ALA A 187 16.85 3.44 7.79
C ALA A 187 17.94 4.51 7.94
N LYS A 188 17.84 5.34 8.98
CA LYS A 188 18.81 6.39 9.27
C LYS A 188 20.19 5.83 9.58
N TYR A 189 20.27 4.75 10.35
CA TYR A 189 21.53 4.06 10.64
C TYR A 189 22.19 3.56 9.36
N MET A 190 21.42 2.97 8.44
CA MET A 190 21.92 2.52 7.13
C MET A 190 22.46 3.66 6.27
N CYS A 191 21.91 4.87 6.41
CA CYS A 191 22.42 6.05 5.72
C CYS A 191 23.60 6.72 6.44
N SER A 192 23.77 6.49 7.74
CA SER A 192 24.81 7.13 8.56
C SER A 192 26.08 6.28 8.71
N GLY A 193 26.03 4.99 8.36
CA GLY A 193 27.09 4.01 8.63
C GLY A 193 28.03 3.69 7.46
N GLY A 194 27.86 4.33 6.31
CA GLY A 194 28.72 4.12 5.13
C GLY A 194 29.76 5.23 4.95
N ASN A 195 30.81 4.95 4.18
CA ASN A 195 31.72 5.98 3.66
C ASN A 195 30.88 7.05 2.91
N ASP A 196 31.42 8.26 2.71
CA ASP A 196 30.70 9.41 2.11
C ASP A 196 29.95 9.10 0.78
N ASP A 197 30.30 8.01 0.08
CA ASP A 197 29.62 7.50 -1.11
C ASP A 197 28.22 6.89 -0.85
N ASP A 198 27.93 6.31 0.33
CA ASP A 198 26.65 5.65 0.66
C ASP A 198 25.55 6.66 1.05
N ASN A 199 25.95 7.85 1.52
CA ASN A 199 25.03 8.96 1.83
C ASN A 199 24.28 9.46 0.56
N ASN A 200 24.83 9.19 -0.63
CA ASN A 200 24.22 9.51 -1.92
C ASN A 200 23.47 8.33 -2.56
N SER A 201 23.27 7.22 -1.82
CA SER A 201 22.48 6.12 -2.34
C SER A 201 21.03 6.56 -2.62
N GLN A 202 20.41 5.96 -3.65
CA GLN A 202 19.00 6.23 -3.96
C GLN A 202 18.09 5.96 -2.75
N PHE A 203 18.41 4.94 -1.95
CA PHE A 203 17.71 4.65 -0.69
C PHE A 203 17.73 5.85 0.27
N CYS A 204 18.90 6.44 0.52
CA CYS A 204 19.02 7.59 1.41
C CYS A 204 18.37 8.85 0.85
N THR A 205 18.43 9.04 -0.48
CA THR A 205 17.68 10.10 -1.16
C THR A 205 16.17 9.95 -0.93
N GLN A 206 15.64 8.73 -1.04
CA GLN A 206 14.22 8.47 -0.78
C GLN A 206 13.86 8.61 0.70
N LEU A 207 14.77 8.26 1.62
CA LEU A 207 14.57 8.49 3.06
C LEU A 207 14.46 9.99 3.37
N GLN A 208 15.29 10.83 2.77
CA GLN A 208 15.21 12.29 2.92
C GLN A 208 13.88 12.86 2.38
N LYS A 209 13.39 12.34 1.25
CA LYS A 209 12.05 12.68 0.72
C LYS A 209 10.96 12.30 1.73
N PHE A 210 11.03 11.10 2.30
CA PHE A 210 10.11 10.65 3.36
C PHE A 210 10.17 11.58 4.58
N GLU A 211 11.36 11.96 5.06
CA GLU A 211 11.49 12.87 6.20
C GLU A 211 10.81 14.21 5.97
N THR A 212 11.00 14.77 4.78
CA THR A 212 10.38 16.04 4.37
C THR A 212 8.86 15.90 4.42
N LYS A 213 8.33 14.81 3.88
CA LYS A 213 6.90 14.53 3.88
C LYS A 213 6.32 14.36 5.28
N TYR A 214 6.96 13.54 6.12
CA TYR A 214 6.54 13.33 7.50
C TYR A 214 6.57 14.64 8.32
N LYS A 215 7.59 15.50 8.13
CA LYS A 215 7.66 16.83 8.75
C LYS A 215 6.50 17.74 8.30
N GLY A 216 5.97 17.54 7.09
CA GLY A 216 4.76 18.20 6.60
C GLY A 216 3.53 17.98 7.50
N LEU A 217 3.45 16.84 8.19
CA LEU A 217 2.35 16.55 9.13
C LEU A 217 2.40 17.44 10.39
N TYR A 218 3.54 18.04 10.73
CA TYR A 218 3.72 18.76 11.99
C TYR A 218 2.78 19.95 12.10
N HIS A 219 2.62 20.71 11.00
CA HIS A 219 1.71 21.85 10.99
C HIS A 219 0.27 21.42 11.24
N THR A 220 -0.19 20.35 10.58
CA THR A 220 -1.54 19.79 10.78
C THR A 220 -1.75 19.32 12.21
N VAL A 221 -0.78 18.61 12.78
CA VAL A 221 -0.80 18.16 14.19
C VAL A 221 -0.90 19.36 15.14
N ASP A 222 -0.05 20.37 14.96
CA ASP A 222 0.02 21.55 15.84
C ASP A 222 -1.26 22.38 15.77
N SER A 223 -1.84 22.54 14.57
CA SER A 223 -3.10 23.28 14.36
C SER A 223 -4.31 22.65 15.07
N LYS A 224 -4.27 21.33 15.33
CA LYS A 224 -5.33 20.60 16.04
C LYS A 224 -5.20 20.69 17.56
N GLY A 225 -4.11 21.29 18.06
CA GLY A 225 -3.90 21.61 19.46
C GLY A 225 -3.16 20.53 20.26
N PRO A 226 -2.90 20.80 21.56
CA PRO A 226 -1.99 20.02 22.41
C PRO A 226 -2.34 18.53 22.51
N ASP A 227 -3.63 18.19 22.43
CA ASP A 227 -4.09 16.81 22.47
C ASP A 227 -3.53 15.96 21.32
N TYR A 228 -3.37 16.53 20.12
CA TYR A 228 -2.78 15.84 18.98
C TYR A 228 -1.25 15.82 19.09
N THR A 229 -0.64 16.96 19.42
CA THR A 229 0.82 17.07 19.59
C THR A 229 1.36 16.11 20.65
N ASN A 230 0.66 15.93 21.77
CA ASN A 230 1.04 14.99 22.83
C ASN A 230 0.90 13.51 22.42
N ASN A 231 0.05 13.23 21.42
CA ASN A 231 -0.19 11.88 20.91
C ASN A 231 0.48 11.66 19.54
N PHE A 232 1.50 12.44 19.19
CA PHE A 232 2.22 12.29 17.93
C PHE A 232 3.73 12.37 18.15
N LYS A 233 4.46 11.33 17.75
CA LYS A 233 5.93 11.36 17.76
C LYS A 233 6.47 12.05 16.51
N ARG A 234 7.19 13.14 16.71
CA ARG A 234 8.05 13.76 15.69
C ARG A 234 9.30 12.90 15.47
N LEU A 235 9.88 12.93 14.27
CA LEU A 235 11.09 12.17 13.94
C LEU A 235 12.28 12.51 14.86
N THR A 236 12.37 13.76 15.33
CA THR A 236 13.42 14.20 16.28
C THR A 236 13.28 13.55 17.66
N GLN A 237 12.08 13.09 18.02
CA GLN A 237 11.79 12.43 19.30
C GLN A 237 11.99 10.91 19.24
N CYS A 238 12.31 10.35 18.08
CA CYS A 238 12.58 8.91 17.95
C CYS A 238 13.83 8.47 18.73
N ASN A 239 14.76 9.39 19.01
CA ASN A 239 16.01 9.11 19.73
C ASN A 239 15.88 9.03 21.26
N ASN A 240 14.71 9.36 21.84
CA ASN A 240 14.61 9.62 23.28
C ASN A 240 14.30 8.42 24.19
N ASN A 241 14.44 7.17 23.73
CA ASN A 241 14.35 5.99 24.60
C ASN A 241 15.50 4.99 24.33
N THR A 242 16.51 5.04 25.18
CA THR A 242 17.33 3.98 25.82
C THR A 242 17.24 2.50 25.35
N VAL A 243 17.15 2.18 24.05
CA VAL A 243 17.19 0.77 23.57
C VAL A 243 17.99 0.57 22.26
N SER A 244 18.53 1.62 21.64
CA SER A 244 19.02 1.47 20.25
C SER A 244 20.41 0.87 20.08
N THR A 245 21.28 0.79 21.09
CA THR A 245 22.66 0.28 20.90
C THR A 245 22.86 -1.18 21.28
N ALA A 246 22.04 -1.76 22.15
CA ALA A 246 22.22 -3.16 22.61
C ALA A 246 21.48 -4.20 21.75
N VAL A 247 20.39 -3.81 21.07
CA VAL A 247 19.52 -4.76 20.34
C VAL A 247 19.98 -4.96 18.88
N ILE A 248 20.59 -3.95 18.25
CA ILE A 248 21.00 -4.02 16.83
C ILE A 248 22.14 -5.03 16.62
N GLY A 249 22.96 -5.31 17.65
CA GLY A 249 24.02 -6.34 17.59
C GLY A 249 23.57 -7.77 17.86
N THR A 250 22.35 -8.00 18.36
CA THR A 250 21.85 -9.34 18.76
C THR A 250 20.77 -9.92 17.83
N THR A 251 20.32 -9.17 16.83
CA THR A 251 19.23 -9.55 15.92
C THR A 251 19.61 -10.53 14.80
N VAL A 252 20.88 -10.95 14.69
CA VAL A 252 21.20 -12.09 13.81
C VAL A 252 20.64 -13.42 14.37
N GLY A 253 20.25 -13.45 15.66
CA GLY A 253 19.75 -14.67 16.33
C GLY A 253 18.28 -14.70 16.76
N LEU A 254 17.50 -13.61 16.64
CA LEU A 254 16.15 -13.50 17.26
C LEU A 254 14.97 -13.18 16.32
N VAL A 255 15.19 -13.19 15.01
CA VAL A 255 14.14 -13.02 13.98
C VAL A 255 13.00 -14.06 14.01
N PRO A 256 13.08 -15.28 14.61
CA PRO A 256 11.94 -16.20 14.57
C PRO A 256 10.74 -15.83 15.45
N LEU A 257 10.87 -14.98 16.48
CA LEU A 257 9.81 -14.80 17.48
C LEU A 257 8.73 -13.77 17.10
N LEU A 258 9.07 -12.74 16.31
CA LEU A 258 8.12 -11.68 15.94
C LEU A 258 7.15 -12.08 14.82
N VAL A 259 7.53 -13.06 13.99
CA VAL A 259 6.64 -13.63 12.95
C VAL A 259 5.46 -14.39 13.57
N GLY A 260 5.63 -14.95 14.78
CA GLY A 260 4.57 -15.62 15.52
C GLY A 260 3.48 -14.69 16.05
N LEU A 261 3.83 -13.48 16.50
CA LEU A 261 2.88 -12.55 17.13
C LEU A 261 2.05 -11.71 16.13
N TYR A 262 2.56 -11.52 14.90
CA TYR A 262 1.74 -10.97 13.80
C TYR A 262 0.50 -11.85 13.52
N LYS A 263 0.57 -13.15 13.79
CA LYS A 263 -0.55 -14.11 13.59
C LYS A 263 -1.66 -14.01 14.65
N PHE A 264 -1.40 -13.38 15.80
CA PHE A 264 -2.32 -13.38 16.95
C PHE A 264 -2.81 -12.01 17.42
N THR A 265 -2.47 -10.93 16.71
CA THR A 265 -3.01 -9.60 17.03
C THR A 265 -4.26 -9.33 16.16
N PRO A 266 -5.48 -9.24 16.72
CA PRO A 266 -6.72 -9.08 15.96
C PRO A 266 -6.92 -7.63 15.48
N LEU A 267 -5.87 -6.97 14.96
CA LEU A 267 -5.97 -5.65 14.31
C LEU A 267 -6.34 -5.78 12.82
N ARG A 268 -6.26 -6.98 12.24
CA ARG A 268 -6.56 -7.21 10.81
C ARG A 268 -8.04 -6.99 10.45
N GLN A 269 -8.96 -7.13 11.40
CA GLN A 269 -10.39 -6.89 11.15
C GLN A 269 -10.78 -5.41 11.25
N LEU A 270 -10.00 -4.58 11.96
CA LEU A 270 -10.35 -3.17 12.20
C LEU A 270 -9.81 -2.20 11.13
N ILE A 271 -8.81 -2.63 10.35
CA ILE A 271 -8.12 -1.78 9.35
C ILE A 271 -8.76 -1.88 7.96
N ASN A 272 -9.49 -2.97 7.65
CA ASN A 272 -9.94 -3.26 6.29
C ASN A 272 -11.43 -2.97 5.99
N SER A 273 -12.27 -2.69 6.98
CA SER A 273 -13.72 -2.50 6.74
C SER A 273 -14.09 -1.11 6.23
N ASN A 274 -13.32 -0.08 6.58
CA ASN A 274 -13.74 1.31 6.34
C ASN A 274 -12.99 2.04 5.21
N LYS A 275 -11.75 1.64 4.87
CA LYS A 275 -11.01 2.28 3.75
C LYS A 275 -11.57 1.88 2.38
N VAL A 276 -11.96 0.61 2.21
CA VAL A 276 -12.58 0.10 0.97
C VAL A 276 -13.98 0.68 0.77
N LYS A 277 -14.76 0.84 1.86
CA LYS A 277 -16.10 1.44 1.80
C LYS A 277 -16.06 2.92 1.39
N LEU A 278 -15.11 3.69 1.92
CA LEU A 278 -14.96 5.12 1.61
C LEU A 278 -14.49 5.37 0.17
N ALA A 279 -13.58 4.55 -0.37
CA ALA A 279 -13.16 4.67 -1.77
C ALA A 279 -14.31 4.39 -2.76
N GLN A 280 -15.29 3.58 -2.35
CA GLN A 280 -16.47 3.27 -3.16
C GLN A 280 -17.57 4.33 -3.04
N GLU A 281 -17.71 4.94 -1.85
CA GLU A 281 -18.64 6.05 -1.60
C GLU A 281 -18.20 7.33 -2.32
N TYR A 282 -16.89 7.59 -2.42
CA TYR A 282 -16.36 8.72 -3.18
C TYR A 282 -16.56 8.56 -4.71
N ARG A 283 -16.43 7.34 -5.24
CA ARG A 283 -16.68 7.06 -6.67
C ARG A 283 -18.14 7.19 -7.08
N ASN A 284 -19.08 6.82 -6.20
CA ASN A 284 -20.51 6.91 -6.51
C ASN A 284 -21.02 8.37 -6.47
N ASN A 285 -20.44 9.23 -5.63
CA ASN A 285 -20.89 10.61 -5.49
C ASN A 285 -20.47 11.53 -6.65
N ASP A 286 -19.38 11.22 -7.36
CA ASP A 286 -18.94 12.01 -8.52
C ASP A 286 -19.90 11.84 -9.72
N ASP A 287 -20.49 10.65 -9.91
CA ASP A 287 -21.49 10.40 -10.96
C ASP A 287 -22.86 11.01 -10.60
N GLU A 288 -23.23 11.06 -9.32
CA GLU A 288 -24.49 11.67 -8.86
C GLU A 288 -24.42 13.21 -8.93
N MET A 289 -23.29 13.81 -8.57
CA MET A 289 -23.08 15.27 -8.64
C MET A 289 -23.03 15.78 -10.10
N ARG A 290 -22.53 14.98 -11.05
CA ARG A 290 -22.56 15.30 -12.49
C ARG A 290 -23.97 15.28 -13.09
N ASN A 291 -24.87 14.46 -12.53
CA ASN A 291 -26.27 14.37 -12.99
C ASN A 291 -27.16 15.46 -12.38
N ILE A 292 -26.88 15.93 -11.16
CA ILE A 292 -27.63 17.02 -10.51
C ILE A 292 -27.35 18.37 -11.17
N MET A 293 -26.14 18.60 -11.69
CA MET A 293 -25.77 19.87 -12.36
C MET A 293 -26.37 20.08 -13.76
N ILE A 294 -26.97 19.07 -14.39
CA ILE A 294 -27.46 19.14 -15.79
C ILE A 294 -28.98 19.33 -15.88
N MET A 295 -29.73 19.27 -14.77
CA MET A 295 -31.20 19.27 -14.81
C MET A 295 -31.91 20.62 -14.57
N ASP A 296 -31.21 21.73 -14.27
CA ASP A 296 -31.88 22.97 -13.83
C ASP A 296 -31.63 24.20 -14.74
N GLN A 297 -31.87 24.03 -16.04
CA GLN A 297 -32.17 25.16 -16.94
C GLN A 297 -33.25 24.77 -17.96
N GLY A 298 -34.52 25.00 -17.59
CA GLY A 298 -35.64 24.83 -18.53
C GLY A 298 -37.03 25.05 -17.94
N SER A 299 -37.54 26.28 -18.09
CA SER A 299 -38.96 26.69 -18.23
C SER A 299 -40.00 26.40 -17.13
N GLU A 300 -40.38 27.48 -16.45
CA GLU A 300 -41.74 28.05 -16.32
C GLU A 300 -43.04 27.19 -16.18
N GLN A 301 -43.84 27.64 -15.18
CA GLN A 301 -45.32 27.73 -15.07
C GLN A 301 -46.14 26.78 -14.14
N ILE A 302 -46.61 27.40 -13.03
CA ILE A 302 -48.00 27.51 -12.50
C ILE A 302 -48.83 26.23 -12.25
N SER A 303 -49.18 25.98 -10.97
CA SER A 303 -50.55 26.16 -10.46
C SER A 303 -50.69 25.79 -8.97
N SER A 304 -51.42 26.64 -8.26
CA SER A 304 -51.84 26.51 -6.87
C SER A 304 -53.03 25.56 -6.72
N HIS A 305 -53.04 24.72 -5.68
CA HIS A 305 -54.31 24.37 -5.04
C HIS A 305 -54.17 24.15 -3.53
N GLN A 306 -55.18 24.68 -2.85
CA GLN A 306 -55.34 24.93 -1.43
C GLN A 306 -56.16 23.77 -0.85
N GLY A 307 -55.68 23.15 0.23
CA GLY A 307 -56.36 22.06 0.94
C GLY A 307 -56.26 22.24 2.45
N THR A 308 -57.40 22.52 3.06
CA THR A 308 -57.69 22.78 4.48
C THR A 308 -57.28 21.68 5.45
N TYR A 309 -56.62 22.03 6.56
CA TYR A 309 -56.43 21.16 7.73
C TYR A 309 -57.21 21.69 8.94
N ASN A 310 -58.16 20.90 9.45
CA ASN A 310 -58.86 21.12 10.71
C ASN A 310 -57.99 20.62 11.86
N ILE A 311 -57.55 21.51 12.75
CA ILE A 311 -56.86 21.15 13.99
C ILE A 311 -57.89 21.17 15.13
N LYS A 312 -58.03 20.06 15.86
CA LYS A 312 -58.78 20.00 17.12
C LYS A 312 -57.78 19.71 18.25
N TYR A 313 -57.61 20.69 19.13
CA TYR A 313 -56.78 20.59 20.33
C TYR A 313 -57.46 19.70 21.38
N HIS A 314 -56.70 18.81 22.00
CA HIS A 314 -57.01 18.28 23.32
C HIS A 314 -55.76 18.40 24.21
N SER A 315 -55.88 19.21 25.25
CA SER A 315 -54.93 19.37 26.33
C SER A 315 -55.31 18.44 27.48
N VAL A 316 -54.33 17.70 28.02
CA VAL A 316 -54.28 17.26 29.43
C VAL A 316 -52.84 17.41 29.89
#